data_AF-A0A1E3B9K2-F1
#
_entry.id   AF-A0A1E3B9K2-F1
#
_cell.length_a   1.000
_cell.length_b   1.000
_cell.length_c   1.000
_cell.angle_alpha   90.00
_cell.angle_beta   90.00
_cell.angle_gamma   90.00
#
_symmetry.space_group_name_H-M   'P 1'
#
loop_
_entity.id
_entity.type
_entity.pdbx_description
1 polymer ?
#
loop_
_entity_poly.entity_id
_entity_poly.type
_entity_poly.pdbx_seq_one_letter_code
_entity_poly.pdbx_strand_id
1 'polypeptide(L)'
;MSTQAYGYWKDARFALQPIFRSEDGKPLTVKFWWMPPATEYDCMPATDIPEFPANLDSAPRGGKLYNTETELKIVSGEEVTFYTDNPEKVPLPSWELLEMQWFMHRIAGLLGPKEPYREEECPSEIEHMGKVYRVDLTL
;
A
#
# COMPACT_ATOMS: atom_id res chain seq x y z
N MET A 1 2.50 -11.84 -19.14
CA MET A 1 1.80 -12.19 -17.88
C MET A 1 2.46 -11.41 -16.74
N SER A 2 1.68 -10.64 -15.99
CA SER A 2 2.17 -9.98 -14.75
C SER A 2 2.32 -11.04 -13.66
N THR A 3 3.42 -11.03 -12.91
CA THR A 3 3.55 -11.85 -11.70
C THR A 3 2.61 -11.32 -10.62
N GLN A 4 2.07 -12.19 -9.76
CA GLN A 4 1.12 -11.77 -8.71
C GLN A 4 1.71 -10.67 -7.80
N ALA A 5 3.02 -10.74 -7.52
CA ALA A 5 3.75 -9.70 -6.78
C ALA A 5 3.68 -8.32 -7.47
N TYR A 6 3.86 -8.26 -8.79
CA TYR A 6 3.71 -7.00 -9.53
C TYR A 6 2.28 -6.49 -9.49
N GLY A 7 1.27 -7.37 -9.60
CA GLY A 7 -0.14 -6.97 -9.45
C GLY A 7 -0.42 -6.33 -8.09
N TYR A 8 0.05 -6.95 -7.01
CA TYR A 8 -0.12 -6.42 -5.66
C TYR A 8 0.63 -5.10 -5.45
N TRP A 9 1.83 -4.98 -5.99
CA TRP A 9 2.59 -3.74 -5.93
C TRP A 9 1.91 -2.61 -6.71
N LYS A 10 1.44 -2.90 -7.94
CA LYS A 10 0.76 -1.94 -8.82
C LYS A 10 -0.53 -1.39 -8.20
N ASP A 11 -1.25 -2.24 -7.47
CA ASP A 11 -2.52 -1.90 -6.82
C ASP A 11 -2.31 -1.36 -5.39
N ALA A 12 -1.07 -1.04 -4.99
CA ALA A 12 -0.71 -0.57 -3.65
C ALA A 12 -1.22 -1.48 -2.52
N ARG A 13 -1.24 -2.80 -2.73
CA ARG A 13 -1.62 -3.78 -1.69
C ARG A 13 -0.50 -4.04 -0.68
N PHE A 14 0.72 -3.65 -1.00
CA PHE A 14 1.84 -3.60 -0.08
C PHE A 14 2.79 -2.46 -0.44
N ALA A 15 3.69 -2.12 0.47
CA ALA A 15 4.78 -1.20 0.18
C ALA A 15 6.08 -1.63 0.87
N LEU A 16 7.17 -1.02 0.41
CA LEU A 16 8.53 -1.35 0.82
C LEU A 16 9.15 -0.10 1.43
N GLN A 17 9.44 -0.15 2.72
CA GLN A 17 10.11 0.95 3.42
C GLN A 17 11.62 0.72 3.35
N PRO A 18 12.41 1.59 2.70
CA PRO A 18 13.87 1.47 2.76
C PRO A 18 14.37 1.71 4.20
N ILE A 19 15.22 0.81 4.71
CA ILE A 19 15.76 0.91 6.09
C ILE A 19 17.28 0.87 6.15
N PHE A 20 17.95 0.27 5.17
CA PHE A 20 19.41 0.23 5.11
C PHE A 20 19.92 0.10 3.69
N ARG A 21 20.99 0.83 3.38
CA ARG A 21 21.75 0.70 2.13
C ARG A 21 23.22 0.74 2.48
N SER A 22 23.99 -0.21 1.95
CA SER A 22 25.44 -0.15 2.12
C SER A 22 26.08 0.94 1.26
N GLU A 23 27.26 1.38 1.67
CA GLU A 23 28.06 2.36 0.92
C GLU A 23 28.50 1.82 -0.46
N ASP A 24 28.74 0.50 -0.58
CA ASP A 24 29.09 -0.15 -1.84
C ASP A 24 27.88 -0.40 -2.76
N GLY A 25 26.66 -0.07 -2.29
CA GLY A 25 25.42 -0.17 -3.05
C GLY A 25 24.97 -1.59 -3.37
N LYS A 26 25.54 -2.61 -2.72
CA LYS A 26 25.27 -4.02 -3.02
C LYS A 26 24.09 -4.61 -2.25
N PRO A 27 24.02 -4.50 -0.92
CA PRO A 27 22.79 -4.77 -0.19
C PRO A 27 21.92 -3.52 -0.03
N LEU A 28 20.63 -3.71 -0.27
CA LEU A 28 19.56 -2.79 0.09
C LEU A 28 18.51 -3.56 0.89
N THR A 29 18.31 -3.19 2.16
CA THR A 29 17.29 -3.80 3.00
C THR A 29 16.07 -2.90 3.08
N VAL A 30 14.91 -3.51 2.89
CA VAL A 30 13.60 -2.88 3.03
C VAL A 30 12.78 -3.62 4.09
N LYS A 31 11.86 -2.91 4.72
CA LYS A 31 10.81 -3.50 5.54
C LYS A 31 9.54 -3.64 4.69
N PHE A 32 9.00 -4.85 4.65
CA PHE A 32 7.78 -5.16 3.90
C PHE A 32 6.54 -4.80 4.71
N TRP A 33 5.53 -4.21 4.08
CA TRP A 33 4.28 -3.85 4.74
C TRP A 33 3.07 -4.20 3.86
N TRP A 34 2.21 -5.11 4.32
CA TRP A 34 0.89 -5.27 3.74
C TRP A 34 0.04 -4.04 4.04
N MET A 35 -0.76 -3.61 3.05
CA MET A 35 -1.72 -2.53 3.24
C MET A 35 -3.05 -3.10 3.73
N PRO A 36 -3.61 -2.56 4.83
CA PRO A 36 -4.93 -2.93 5.29
C PRO A 36 -6.02 -2.61 4.25
N PRO A 37 -7.18 -3.27 4.34
CA PRO A 37 -8.34 -2.95 3.52
C PRO A 37 -8.78 -1.49 3.67
N ALA A 38 -9.10 -0.84 2.56
CA ALA A 38 -9.62 0.54 2.53
C ALA A 38 -10.82 0.80 3.45
N THR A 39 -11.68 -0.21 3.59
CA THR A 39 -12.88 -0.16 4.42
C THR A 39 -12.57 0.11 5.90
N GLU A 40 -11.32 -0.12 6.34
CA GLU A 40 -10.87 0.24 7.68
C GLU A 40 -10.72 1.77 7.86
N TYR A 41 -10.74 2.56 6.77
CA TYR A 41 -10.49 4.00 6.77
C TYR A 41 -11.62 4.85 6.18
N ASP A 42 -12.77 4.27 5.83
CA ASP A 42 -13.91 4.97 5.17
C ASP A 42 -14.44 6.20 5.94
N CYS A 43 -14.13 6.32 7.23
CA CYS A 43 -14.55 7.44 8.08
C CYS A 43 -13.39 8.04 8.89
N MET A 44 -12.14 7.85 8.46
CA MET A 44 -10.98 8.35 9.20
C MET A 44 -10.87 9.88 9.04
N PRO A 45 -10.88 10.66 10.14
CA PRO A 45 -10.56 12.08 10.11
C PRO A 45 -9.18 12.32 9.48
N ALA A 46 -9.03 13.37 8.67
CA ALA A 46 -7.75 13.73 8.06
C ALA A 46 -6.65 14.08 9.09
N THR A 47 -7.02 14.29 10.35
CA THR A 47 -6.10 14.53 11.48
C THR A 47 -5.53 13.25 12.08
N ASP A 48 -6.17 12.11 11.83
CA ASP A 48 -5.75 10.85 12.43
C ASP A 48 -4.61 10.25 11.62
N ILE A 49 -3.63 9.69 12.32
CA ILE A 49 -2.49 9.03 11.68
C ILE A 49 -2.88 7.58 11.40
N PRO A 50 -2.90 7.15 10.13
CA PRO A 50 -3.23 5.77 9.81
C PRO A 50 -2.15 4.82 10.32
N GLU A 51 -2.60 3.86 11.11
CA GLU A 51 -1.79 2.75 11.60
C GLU A 51 -1.72 1.66 10.53
N PHE A 52 -0.50 1.16 10.29
CA PHE A 52 -0.25 0.03 9.39
C PHE A 52 0.22 -1.14 10.27
N PRO A 53 -0.61 -2.16 10.51
CA PRO A 53 -0.29 -3.19 11.48
C PRO A 53 0.92 -4.02 11.02
N ALA A 54 1.91 -4.15 11.90
CA ALA A 54 3.13 -4.92 11.63
C ALA A 54 2.91 -6.45 11.65
N ASN A 55 1.68 -6.93 11.80
CA ASN A 55 1.35 -8.36 11.88
C ASN A 55 0.40 -8.82 10.77
N LEU A 56 0.06 -7.95 9.80
CA LEU A 56 -0.71 -8.37 8.64
C LEU A 56 0.08 -9.42 7.86
N ASP A 57 -0.60 -10.46 7.43
CA ASP A 57 0.02 -11.68 6.91
C ASP A 57 -0.38 -11.96 5.45
N SER A 58 -1.21 -11.08 4.89
CA SER A 58 -1.80 -11.19 3.56
C SER A 58 -2.36 -9.84 3.10
N ALA A 59 -2.52 -9.70 1.79
CA ALA A 59 -3.29 -8.63 1.16
C ALA A 59 -4.79 -8.78 1.46
N PRO A 60 -5.58 -7.69 1.30
CA PRO A 60 -7.03 -7.77 1.31
C PRO A 60 -7.53 -8.85 0.35
N ARG A 61 -8.46 -9.70 0.81
CA ARG A 61 -8.97 -10.92 0.13
C ARG A 61 -8.02 -12.13 0.12
N GLY A 62 -7.00 -12.14 0.98
CA GLY A 62 -6.20 -13.34 1.29
C GLY A 62 -5.02 -13.60 0.34
N GLY A 63 -4.63 -12.61 -0.47
CA GLY A 63 -3.45 -12.70 -1.32
C GLY A 63 -2.17 -12.81 -0.49
N LYS A 64 -1.28 -13.76 -0.82
CA LYS A 64 -0.06 -14.02 -0.02
C LYS A 64 1.16 -14.04 -0.92
N LEU A 65 2.29 -13.60 -0.37
CA LEU A 65 3.61 -13.76 -0.96
C LEU A 65 4.44 -14.67 -0.06
N TYR A 66 5.32 -15.43 -0.68
CA TYR A 66 6.20 -16.37 -0.01
C TYR A 66 7.64 -16.07 -0.41
N ASN A 67 8.53 -16.15 0.56
CA ASN A 67 9.95 -16.24 0.30
C ASN A 67 10.22 -17.60 -0.34
N THR A 68 10.79 -17.61 -1.54
CA THR A 68 11.02 -18.83 -2.32
C THR A 68 12.16 -19.69 -1.78
N GLU A 69 13.04 -19.13 -0.96
CA GLU A 69 14.18 -19.86 -0.37
C GLU A 69 13.78 -20.54 0.93
N THR A 70 13.04 -19.84 1.78
CA THR A 70 12.62 -20.37 3.09
C THR A 70 11.26 -21.08 3.03
N GLU A 71 10.51 -20.91 1.93
CA GLU A 71 9.11 -21.32 1.76
C GLU A 71 8.15 -20.71 2.80
N LEU A 72 8.60 -19.68 3.52
CA LEU A 72 7.81 -19.00 4.53
C LEU A 72 7.01 -17.85 3.90
N LYS A 73 5.83 -17.61 4.46
CA LYS A 73 4.96 -16.51 4.08
C LYS A 73 5.55 -15.19 4.56
N ILE A 74 5.56 -14.20 3.67
CA ILE A 74 6.04 -12.85 3.98
C ILE A 74 4.97 -12.11 4.78
N VAL A 75 5.34 -11.62 5.96
CA VAL A 75 4.46 -10.85 6.84
C VAL A 75 4.87 -9.38 6.87
N SER A 76 3.96 -8.51 7.30
CA SER A 76 4.29 -7.10 7.54
C SER A 76 5.37 -6.98 8.59
N GLY A 77 6.18 -5.94 8.49
CA GLY A 77 7.34 -5.73 9.36
C GLY A 77 8.54 -6.63 9.05
N GLU A 78 8.43 -7.59 8.13
CA GLU A 78 9.54 -8.47 7.77
C GLU A 78 10.60 -7.72 6.95
N GLU A 79 11.88 -7.99 7.22
CA GLU A 79 12.99 -7.39 6.51
C GLU A 79 13.36 -8.24 5.29
N VAL A 80 13.45 -7.59 4.13
CA VAL A 80 13.83 -8.21 2.87
C VAL A 80 15.07 -7.50 2.35
N THR A 81 16.14 -8.24 2.10
CA THR A 81 17.38 -7.69 1.56
C THR A 81 17.52 -8.06 0.09
N PHE A 82 17.67 -7.04 -0.76
CA PHE A 82 18.03 -7.19 -2.15
C PHE A 82 19.55 -7.12 -2.29
N TYR A 83 20.09 -7.99 -3.15
CA TYR A 83 21.51 -8.08 -3.42
C TYR A 83 21.79 -7.86 -4.91
N THR A 84 22.88 -7.17 -5.20
CA THR A 84 23.46 -7.10 -6.55
C THR A 84 24.97 -7.33 -6.50
N ASP A 85 25.49 -8.14 -7.42
CA ASP A 85 26.94 -8.36 -7.57
C ASP A 85 27.62 -7.19 -8.30
N ASN A 86 26.86 -6.46 -9.12
CA ASN A 86 27.37 -5.40 -9.97
C ASN A 86 26.47 -4.15 -9.91
N PRO A 87 26.73 -3.22 -8.98
CA PRO A 87 25.89 -2.05 -8.80
C PRO A 87 25.92 -1.08 -9.99
N GLU A 88 26.93 -1.14 -10.87
CA GLU A 88 27.01 -0.27 -12.04
C GLU A 88 26.15 -0.80 -13.21
N LYS A 89 26.17 -2.11 -13.44
CA LYS A 89 25.42 -2.73 -14.56
C LYS A 89 24.00 -3.12 -14.17
N VAL A 90 23.79 -3.49 -12.92
CA VAL A 90 22.50 -3.94 -12.37
C VAL A 90 22.28 -3.22 -11.04
N PRO A 91 22.07 -1.89 -11.07
CA PRO A 91 21.84 -1.13 -9.87
C PRO A 91 20.57 -1.61 -9.18
N LEU A 92 20.62 -1.72 -7.85
CA LEU A 92 19.41 -1.83 -7.04
C LEU A 92 18.57 -0.54 -7.18
N PRO A 93 17.27 -0.60 -6.84
CA PRO A 93 16.40 0.56 -6.93
C PRO A 93 16.97 1.76 -6.15
N SER A 94 16.77 2.97 -6.68
CA SER A 94 17.17 4.20 -5.97
C SER A 94 16.44 4.30 -4.64
N TRP A 95 17.18 4.74 -3.62
CA TRP A 95 16.65 4.96 -2.28
C TRP A 95 15.51 5.98 -2.28
N GLU A 96 15.74 7.10 -2.95
CA GLU A 96 14.82 8.23 -3.03
C GLU A 96 13.52 7.84 -3.73
N LEU A 97 13.61 7.03 -4.80
CA LEU A 97 12.44 6.51 -5.50
C LEU A 97 11.67 5.52 -4.64
N LEU A 98 12.36 4.63 -3.92
CA LEU A 98 11.72 3.70 -2.99
C LEU A 98 11.03 4.42 -1.83
N GLU A 99 11.66 5.46 -1.28
CA GLU A 99 11.09 6.27 -0.21
C GLU A 99 9.85 7.03 -0.69
N MET A 100 9.92 7.68 -1.85
CA MET A 100 8.75 8.32 -2.46
C MET A 100 7.63 7.31 -2.68
N GLN A 101 7.95 6.13 -3.21
CA GLN A 101 6.99 5.07 -3.43
C GLN A 101 6.37 4.54 -2.14
N TRP A 102 7.16 4.40 -1.08
CA TRP A 102 6.68 4.02 0.25
C TRP A 102 5.57 4.96 0.72
N PHE A 103 5.78 6.27 0.62
CA PHE A 103 4.74 7.25 0.99
C PHE A 103 3.52 7.19 0.05
N MET A 104 3.74 7.09 -1.26
CA MET A 104 2.64 7.04 -2.24
C MET A 104 1.74 5.82 -2.05
N HIS A 105 2.32 4.63 -1.81
CA HIS A 105 1.53 3.42 -1.59
C HIS A 105 0.74 3.46 -0.29
N ARG A 106 1.26 4.11 0.76
CA ARG A 106 0.46 4.34 1.98
C ARG A 106 -0.73 5.23 1.70
N ILE A 107 -0.54 6.34 0.97
CA ILE A 107 -1.63 7.23 0.58
C ILE A 107 -2.66 6.47 -0.29
N ALA A 108 -2.20 5.71 -1.27
CA ALA A 108 -3.07 4.93 -2.15
C ALA A 108 -3.83 3.83 -1.40
N GLY A 109 -3.19 3.14 -0.44
CA GLY A 109 -3.81 2.13 0.39
C GLY A 109 -4.96 2.68 1.24
N LEU A 110 -4.83 3.92 1.73
CA LEU A 110 -5.87 4.62 2.50
C LEU A 110 -7.07 5.01 1.64
N LEU A 111 -6.82 5.49 0.43
CA LEU A 111 -7.87 5.80 -0.55
C LEU A 111 -8.56 4.53 -1.08
N GLY A 112 -7.98 3.37 -0.79
CA GLY A 112 -8.46 2.07 -1.18
C GLY A 112 -8.14 1.67 -2.59
N PRO A 113 -8.30 0.37 -2.90
CA PRO A 113 -8.14 -0.09 -4.26
C PRO A 113 -9.18 0.60 -5.14
N LYS A 114 -8.72 1.20 -6.26
CA LYS A 114 -9.58 1.36 -7.43
C LYS A 114 -9.93 -0.05 -7.88
N GLU A 115 -11.02 -0.61 -7.37
CA GLU A 115 -11.64 -1.72 -8.07
C GLU A 115 -11.90 -1.25 -9.50
N PRO A 116 -11.59 -2.05 -10.53
CA PRO A 116 -12.10 -1.73 -11.85
C PRO A 116 -13.60 -1.59 -11.68
N TYR A 117 -14.16 -0.43 -12.03
CA TYR A 117 -15.59 -0.24 -12.11
C TYR A 117 -16.15 -1.48 -12.82
N ARG A 118 -16.87 -2.35 -12.11
CA ARG A 118 -17.80 -3.23 -12.81
C ARG A 118 -18.80 -2.26 -13.40
N GLU A 119 -19.00 -2.30 -14.72
CA GLU A 119 -20.04 -1.50 -15.40
C GLU A 119 -21.46 -1.83 -14.92
N GLU A 120 -21.61 -2.66 -13.90
CA GLU A 120 -22.89 -3.09 -13.38
C GLU A 120 -23.22 -2.27 -12.12
N GLU A 121 -24.19 -1.38 -12.33
CA GLU A 121 -24.97 -0.63 -11.36
C GLU A 121 -24.30 0.63 -10.78
N CYS A 122 -24.21 1.69 -11.59
CA CYS A 122 -24.54 3.02 -11.09
C CYS A 122 -26.02 2.97 -10.68
N PRO A 123 -26.39 3.10 -9.39
CA PRO A 123 -27.77 3.36 -9.04
C PRO A 123 -28.12 4.68 -9.72
N SER A 124 -29.04 4.62 -10.68
CA SER A 124 -29.72 5.82 -11.15
C SER A 124 -30.34 6.46 -9.92
N GLU A 125 -29.91 7.69 -9.64
CA GLU A 125 -30.46 8.59 -8.61
C GLU A 125 -30.01 8.27 -7.17
N ILE A 126 -28.96 8.97 -6.74
CA ILE A 126 -28.85 9.33 -5.32
C ILE A 126 -29.97 10.35 -5.08
N GLU A 127 -31.09 9.92 -4.51
CA GLU A 127 -32.03 10.86 -3.89
C GLU A 127 -31.26 11.64 -2.82
N HIS A 128 -30.99 12.91 -3.11
CA HIS A 128 -30.45 13.86 -2.15
C HIS A 128 -31.48 14.07 -1.04
N MET A 129 -31.48 13.20 -0.04
CA MET A 129 -32.20 13.45 1.21
C MET A 129 -31.34 14.36 2.12
N GLY A 130 -30.99 15.53 1.58
CA GLY A 130 -30.40 16.60 2.36
C GLY A 130 -31.44 17.14 3.33
N LYS A 131 -31.33 16.83 4.61
CA LYS A 131 -31.99 17.63 5.64
C LYS A 131 -31.36 19.02 5.59
N VAL A 132 -32.06 19.96 4.97
CA VAL A 132 -31.74 21.38 5.03
C VAL A 132 -31.94 21.84 6.47
N TYR A 133 -30.84 22.01 7.21
CA TYR A 133 -30.90 22.73 8.48
C TYR A 133 -31.05 24.21 8.14
N ARG A 134 -32.27 24.73 8.31
CA ARG A 134 -32.55 26.16 8.27
C ARG A 134 -32.02 26.76 9.57
N VAL A 135 -30.88 27.45 9.51
CA VAL A 135 -30.40 28.29 10.60
C VAL A 135 -31.11 29.62 10.47
N ASP A 136 -32.20 29.81 11.20
CA ASP A 136 -32.82 31.12 11.33
C ASP A 136 -31.94 31.98 12.25
N LEU A 137 -31.09 32.82 11.64
CA LEU A 137 -30.38 33.89 12.35
C LEU A 137 -31.40 35.00 12.65
N THR A 138 -31.82 35.10 13.90
CA THR A 138 -32.49 36.29 14.42
C THR A 138 -31.43 37.29 14.87
N LEU A 139 -31.41 38.46 14.23
CA LEU A 139 -30.80 39.68 14.75
C LEU A 139 -31.92 40.56 15.32
#